data_AF-A6GKS5-F1
#
_entry.id   AF-A6GKS5-F1
#
_cell.length_a   1.000
_cell.length_b   1.000
_cell.length_c   1.000
_cell.angle_alpha   90.00
_cell.angle_beta   90.00
_cell.angle_gamma   90.00
#
_symmetry.space_group_name_H-M   'P 1'
#
loop_
_entity.id
_entity.type
_entity.pdbx_description
1 polymer ?
#
loop_
_entity_poly.entity_id
_entity_poly.type
_entity_poly.pdbx_seq_one_letter_code
_entity_poly.pdbx_strand_id
1 'polypeptide(L)'
;MSLLPLVFATICLLLPTILHRWEQVGVSPHIPPKEWARGLWSVVLALILSFVGALCALSLGRGNLASAIPLAVIVLLLFPWHLTRYVLIPLGRWRGAWHLAQVAGWAWRGDVPGGQLVAGAWAVLRQRRPSPSAIAFLTAERDVLEPLGATGVL
;
A
#
# COMPACT_ATOMS: atom_id res chain seq x y z
N MET A 1 30.99 -9.24 -10.77
CA MET A 1 30.82 -8.83 -9.35
C MET A 1 29.66 -7.86 -9.31
N SER A 2 28.64 -7.93 -8.45
CA SER A 2 28.46 -8.64 -7.18
C SER A 2 26.97 -9.03 -7.01
N LEU A 3 26.70 -10.22 -6.47
CA LEU A 3 25.35 -10.69 -6.06
C LEU A 3 24.91 -10.12 -4.69
N LEU A 4 25.83 -9.46 -4.00
CA LEU A 4 25.70 -8.86 -2.68
C LEU A 4 24.55 -7.85 -2.51
N PRO A 5 24.26 -6.93 -3.47
CA PRO A 5 23.13 -5.99 -3.34
C PRO A 5 21.76 -6.65 -3.61
N LEU A 6 21.72 -7.72 -4.39
CA LEU A 6 20.49 -8.41 -4.76
C LEU A 6 19.91 -9.20 -3.58
N VAL A 7 20.79 -9.89 -2.84
CA VAL A 7 20.41 -10.68 -1.66
C VAL A 7 20.12 -9.78 -0.45
N PHE A 8 20.87 -8.68 -0.30
CA PHE A 8 20.67 -7.73 0.79
C PHE A 8 19.36 -6.91 0.65
N ALA A 9 19.02 -6.48 -0.58
CA ALA A 9 17.73 -5.85 -0.86
C ALA A 9 16.55 -6.81 -0.57
N THR A 10 16.68 -8.07 -0.94
CA THR A 10 15.64 -9.09 -0.72
C THR A 10 15.39 -9.33 0.78
N ILE A 11 16.45 -9.37 1.60
CA ILE A 11 16.37 -9.62 3.06
C ILE A 11 15.88 -8.40 3.85
N CYS A 12 16.18 -7.16 3.44
CA CYS A 12 15.63 -5.97 4.12
C CYS A 12 14.19 -5.60 3.69
N LEU A 13 13.71 -6.11 2.54
CA LEU A 13 12.35 -5.89 2.03
C LEU A 13 11.32 -6.92 2.52
N LEU A 14 11.66 -8.21 2.53
CA LEU A 14 10.70 -9.27 2.93
C LEU A 14 10.49 -9.33 4.44
N LEU A 15 11.52 -8.99 5.23
CA LEU A 15 11.57 -9.32 6.64
C LEU A 15 10.60 -8.47 7.49
N PRO A 16 10.48 -7.14 7.33
CA PRO A 16 9.57 -6.37 8.18
C PRO A 16 8.15 -6.23 7.59
N THR A 17 7.99 -6.48 6.29
CA THR A 17 6.68 -6.44 5.59
C THR A 17 5.85 -7.69 5.86
N ILE A 18 6.47 -8.85 6.12
CA ILE A 18 5.77 -10.04 6.64
C ILE A 18 5.44 -9.86 8.14
N LEU A 19 6.37 -9.28 8.91
CA LEU A 19 6.25 -9.08 10.36
C LEU A 19 5.17 -8.04 10.75
N HIS A 20 4.98 -6.94 10.00
CA HIS A 20 3.91 -5.98 10.28
C HIS A 20 2.52 -6.46 9.82
N ARG A 21 2.47 -7.24 8.73
CA ARG A 21 1.22 -7.77 8.14
C ARG A 21 0.49 -8.76 9.05
N TRP A 22 1.18 -9.40 9.97
CA TRP A 22 0.61 -10.37 10.92
C TRP A 22 0.24 -9.78 12.28
N GLU A 23 0.91 -8.70 12.70
CA GLU A 23 0.70 -8.16 14.05
C GLU A 23 -0.66 -7.45 14.20
N GLN A 24 -1.21 -6.89 13.12
CA GLN A 24 -2.43 -6.07 13.14
C GLN A 24 -3.75 -6.81 12.84
N VAL A 25 -3.73 -8.11 12.55
CA VAL A 25 -4.96 -8.88 12.32
C VAL A 25 -5.58 -9.27 13.68
N GLY A 26 -6.34 -8.34 14.24
CA GLY A 26 -7.40 -8.55 15.25
C GLY A 26 -8.51 -7.58 14.85
N VAL A 27 -9.39 -7.92 13.89
CA VAL A 27 -10.50 -8.90 13.93
C VAL A 27 -11.68 -8.29 14.66
N SER A 28 -12.51 -7.62 13.87
CA SER A 28 -13.90 -7.30 14.18
C SER A 28 -14.19 -6.48 15.46
N PRO A 29 -15.34 -5.80 15.54
CA PRO A 29 -15.69 -4.92 16.67
C PRO A 29 -15.91 -5.62 18.03
N HIS A 30 -15.51 -6.90 18.20
CA HIS A 30 -15.86 -7.73 19.36
C HIS A 30 -14.65 -8.23 20.18
N ILE A 31 -13.42 -7.84 19.84
CA ILE A 31 -12.21 -8.30 20.52
C ILE A 31 -11.44 -7.11 21.12
N PRO A 32 -11.09 -7.12 22.42
CA PRO A 32 -10.35 -6.03 23.05
C PRO A 32 -8.92 -5.92 22.51
N PRO A 33 -8.43 -4.71 22.21
CA PRO A 33 -7.06 -4.51 21.72
C PRO A 33 -6.04 -4.78 22.83
N LYS A 34 -4.96 -5.51 22.51
CA LYS A 34 -3.77 -5.63 23.37
C LYS A 34 -2.79 -4.50 23.04
N GLU A 35 -2.41 -3.70 24.04
CA GLU A 35 -1.71 -2.41 23.86
C GLU A 35 -0.21 -2.49 23.54
N TRP A 36 0.45 -3.62 23.79
CA TRP A 36 1.90 -3.76 23.64
C TRP A 36 2.34 -4.28 22.26
N ALA A 37 1.39 -4.55 21.36
CA ALA A 37 1.64 -5.02 19.99
C ALA A 37 1.12 -3.99 18.98
N ARG A 38 1.79 -3.86 17.81
CA ARG A 38 1.31 -3.25 16.54
C ARG A 38 1.87 -1.90 16.05
N GLY A 39 3.15 -1.55 16.24
CA GLY A 39 3.67 -0.32 15.62
C GLY A 39 5.19 -0.19 15.54
N LEU A 40 5.93 -0.76 16.50
CA LEU A 40 7.38 -0.64 16.56
C LEU A 40 8.07 -1.15 15.29
N TRP A 41 7.63 -2.30 14.75
CA TRP A 41 8.18 -2.84 13.51
C TRP A 41 7.88 -1.99 12.27
N SER A 42 6.72 -1.34 12.22
CA SER A 42 6.40 -0.40 11.14
C SER A 42 7.29 0.85 11.21
N VAL A 43 7.60 1.33 12.41
CA VAL A 43 8.53 2.45 12.65
C VAL A 43 9.95 2.04 12.26
N VAL A 44 10.41 0.87 12.71
CA VAL A 44 11.74 0.33 12.35
C VAL A 44 11.87 0.14 10.84
N LEU A 45 10.86 -0.44 10.18
CA LEU A 45 10.83 -0.58 8.72
C LEU A 45 10.86 0.79 8.04
N ALA A 46 10.05 1.75 8.49
CA ALA A 46 10.02 3.09 7.93
C ALA A 46 11.39 3.78 8.05
N LEU A 47 12.07 3.63 9.19
CA LEU A 47 13.43 4.15 9.39
C LEU A 47 14.43 3.49 8.43
N ILE A 48 14.39 2.15 8.29
CA ILE A 48 15.26 1.41 7.36
C ILE A 48 15.01 1.86 5.92
N LEU A 49 13.75 1.88 5.48
CA LEU A 49 13.38 2.30 4.13
C LEU A 49 13.75 3.76 3.88
N SER A 50 13.59 4.65 4.86
CA SER A 50 13.98 6.06 4.74
C SER A 50 15.49 6.22 4.61
N PHE A 51 16.26 5.48 5.40
CA PHE A 51 17.72 5.50 5.33
C PHE A 51 18.23 4.97 3.98
N VAL A 52 17.75 3.80 3.56
CA VAL A 52 18.11 3.22 2.25
C VAL A 52 17.65 4.13 1.11
N GLY A 53 16.46 4.72 1.22
CA GLY A 53 15.93 5.70 0.26
C GLY A 53 16.81 6.92 0.12
N ALA A 54 17.32 7.46 1.23
CA ALA A 54 18.26 8.57 1.23
C ALA A 54 19.58 8.20 0.53
N LEU A 55 20.12 7.00 0.78
CA LEU A 55 21.31 6.51 0.10
C LEU A 55 21.10 6.36 -1.42
N CYS A 56 19.95 5.82 -1.84
CA CYS A 56 19.60 5.71 -3.25
C CYS A 56 19.42 7.08 -3.91
N ALA A 57 18.80 8.05 -3.23
CA ALA A 57 18.63 9.41 -3.72
C ALA A 57 19.98 10.14 -3.87
N LEU A 58 20.88 10.01 -2.90
CA LEU A 58 22.24 10.54 -2.98
C LEU A 58 23.03 9.90 -4.14
N SER A 59 22.92 8.58 -4.31
CA SER A 59 23.58 7.87 -5.42
C SER A 59 23.04 8.35 -6.78
N LEU A 60 21.73 8.52 -6.90
CA LEU A 60 21.08 9.06 -8.10
C LEU A 60 21.54 10.50 -8.40
N GLY A 61 21.66 11.36 -7.37
CA GLY A 61 22.19 12.71 -7.50
C GLY A 61 23.65 12.78 -7.96
N ARG A 62 24.41 11.69 -7.81
CA ARG A 62 25.77 11.53 -8.35
C ARG A 62 25.81 10.96 -9.77
N GLY A 63 24.65 10.80 -10.43
CA GLY A 63 24.52 10.30 -11.80
C GLY A 63 24.32 8.79 -11.92
N ASN A 64 24.19 8.05 -10.80
CA ASN A 64 23.92 6.61 -10.86
C ASN A 64 22.43 6.33 -11.10
N LEU A 65 22.05 6.26 -12.38
CA LEU A 65 20.66 6.00 -12.79
C LEU A 65 20.11 4.65 -12.31
N ALA A 66 20.97 3.66 -12.03
CA ALA A 66 20.54 2.36 -11.53
C ALA A 66 19.84 2.46 -10.16
N SER A 67 20.12 3.52 -9.39
CA SER A 67 19.47 3.78 -8.10
C SER A 67 18.04 4.29 -8.21
N ALA A 68 17.57 4.67 -9.41
CA ALA A 68 16.20 5.14 -9.61
C ALA A 68 15.15 4.04 -9.32
N ILE A 69 15.44 2.79 -9.71
CA ILE A 69 14.53 1.65 -9.53
C ILE A 69 14.29 1.34 -8.04
N PRO A 70 15.33 1.07 -7.21
CA PRO A 70 15.11 0.81 -5.79
C PRO A 70 14.50 2.02 -5.06
N LEU A 71 14.85 3.24 -5.46
CA LEU A 71 14.23 4.45 -4.91
C LEU A 71 12.72 4.50 -5.20
N ALA A 72 12.29 4.19 -6.43
CA ALA A 72 10.88 4.16 -6.80
C ALA A 72 10.10 3.11 -5.98
N VAL A 73 10.68 1.94 -5.74
CA VAL A 73 10.07 0.89 -4.89
C VAL A 73 9.93 1.37 -3.45
N ILE A 74 10.96 2.02 -2.89
CA ILE A 74 10.93 2.55 -1.52
C ILE A 74 9.83 3.61 -1.37
N VAL A 75 9.73 4.54 -2.33
CA VAL A 75 8.67 5.56 -2.33
C VAL A 75 7.28 4.91 -2.37
N LEU A 76 7.12 3.83 -3.13
CA LEU A 76 5.87 3.08 -3.23
C LEU A 76 5.46 2.43 -1.90
N LEU A 77 6.43 1.91 -1.14
CA LEU A 77 6.20 1.26 0.14
C LEU A 77 5.99 2.25 1.30
N LEU A 78 6.71 3.38 1.29
CA LEU A 78 6.57 4.40 2.34
C LEU A 78 5.28 5.21 2.19
N PHE A 79 4.84 5.44 0.96
CA PHE A 79 3.73 6.37 0.68
C PHE A 79 2.62 5.76 -0.20
N PRO A 80 2.14 4.53 0.07
CA PRO A 80 1.20 3.84 -0.82
C PRO A 80 -0.10 4.62 -1.00
N TRP A 81 -0.62 5.23 0.08
CA TRP A 81 -1.86 6.03 0.00
C TRP A 81 -1.68 7.34 -0.76
N HIS A 82 -0.56 8.04 -0.57
CA HIS A 82 -0.32 9.31 -1.26
C HIS A 82 -0.20 9.09 -2.77
N LEU A 83 0.51 8.05 -3.19
CA LEU A 83 0.57 7.66 -4.61
C LEU A 83 -0.81 7.25 -5.14
N THR A 84 -1.58 6.49 -4.36
CA THR A 84 -2.95 6.14 -4.75
C THR A 84 -3.80 7.39 -4.95
N ARG A 85 -3.82 8.30 -3.97
CA ARG A 85 -4.67 9.49 -3.93
C ARG A 85 -4.29 10.57 -4.93
N TYR A 86 -3.00 10.84 -5.10
CA TYR A 86 -2.51 11.96 -5.90
C TYR A 86 -2.00 11.56 -7.29
N VAL A 87 -1.75 10.28 -7.53
CA VAL A 87 -1.27 9.78 -8.83
C VAL A 87 -2.31 8.86 -9.47
N LEU A 88 -2.64 7.73 -8.85
CA LEU A 88 -3.44 6.69 -9.50
C LEU A 88 -4.91 7.09 -9.69
N ILE A 89 -5.53 7.69 -8.68
CA ILE A 89 -6.93 8.14 -8.73
C ILE A 89 -7.12 9.25 -9.77
N PRO A 90 -6.34 10.36 -9.78
CA PRO A 90 -6.50 11.41 -10.80
C PRO A 90 -6.24 10.92 -12.23
N LEU A 91 -5.34 9.95 -12.40
CA LEU A 91 -5.08 9.32 -13.69
C LEU A 91 -6.14 8.28 -14.11
N GLY A 92 -7.14 8.03 -13.26
CA GLY A 92 -8.20 7.05 -13.50
C GLY A 92 -7.71 5.59 -13.58
N ARG A 93 -6.55 5.29 -13.00
CA ARG A 93 -5.92 3.95 -13.05
C ARG A 93 -6.51 3.03 -11.97
N TRP A 94 -7.75 2.57 -12.19
CA TRP A 94 -8.54 1.86 -11.18
C TRP A 94 -7.90 0.58 -10.63
N ARG A 95 -7.29 -0.28 -11.46
CA ARG A 95 -6.59 -1.49 -10.98
C ARG A 95 -5.40 -1.13 -10.09
N GLY A 96 -4.64 -0.11 -10.50
CA GLY A 96 -3.52 0.37 -9.70
C GLY A 96 -3.99 0.90 -8.35
N ALA A 97 -5.03 1.73 -8.35
CA ALA A 97 -5.60 2.28 -7.12
C ALA A 97 -6.14 1.18 -6.19
N TRP A 98 -6.84 0.18 -6.76
CA TRP A 98 -7.34 -1.00 -6.03
C TRP A 98 -6.21 -1.81 -5.39
N HIS A 99 -5.15 -2.14 -6.14
CA HIS A 99 -4.05 -2.95 -5.61
C HIS A 99 -3.17 -2.18 -4.63
N LEU A 100 -2.87 -0.91 -4.89
CA LEU A 100 -2.01 -0.11 -4.02
C LEU A 100 -2.72 0.29 -2.72
N ALA A 101 -4.04 0.45 -2.74
CA ALA A 101 -4.85 0.63 -1.54
C ALA A 101 -4.75 -0.56 -0.56
N GLN A 102 -4.48 -1.78 -1.05
CA GLN A 102 -4.26 -2.96 -0.20
C GLN A 102 -3.07 -2.78 0.74
N VAL A 103 -2.01 -2.15 0.23
CA VAL A 103 -0.76 -1.88 0.98
C VAL A 103 -0.94 -0.69 1.93
N ALA A 104 -1.94 0.15 1.69
CA ALA A 104 -2.30 1.30 2.51
C ALA A 104 -3.26 0.95 3.67
N GLY A 105 -3.28 -0.29 4.17
CA GLY A 105 -4.24 -0.74 5.20
C GLY A 105 -4.30 0.12 6.46
N TRP A 106 -3.19 0.78 6.82
CA TRP A 106 -3.13 1.75 7.92
C TRP A 106 -4.02 2.98 7.69
N ALA A 107 -4.19 3.44 6.44
CA ALA A 107 -5.07 4.56 6.10
C ALA A 107 -6.56 4.18 6.27
N TRP A 108 -6.87 2.90 6.17
CA TRP A 108 -8.23 2.35 6.22
C TRP A 108 -8.58 1.74 7.58
N ARG A 109 -7.72 1.93 8.59
CA ARG A 109 -7.94 1.45 9.98
C ARG A 109 -8.29 -0.05 10.04
N GLY A 110 -7.70 -0.85 9.16
CA GLY A 110 -7.93 -2.29 9.08
C GLY A 110 -9.03 -2.73 8.13
N ASP A 111 -9.87 -1.83 7.62
CA ASP A 111 -10.85 -2.13 6.56
C ASP A 111 -10.20 -2.05 5.17
N VAL A 112 -9.25 -2.97 4.94
CA VAL A 112 -8.51 -3.06 3.68
C VAL A 112 -9.44 -3.29 2.49
N PRO A 113 -10.38 -4.25 2.52
CA PRO A 113 -11.25 -4.51 1.36
C PRO A 113 -12.14 -3.31 1.01
N GLY A 114 -12.73 -2.64 2.01
CA GLY A 114 -13.48 -1.40 1.80
C GLY A 114 -12.63 -0.28 1.19
N GLY A 115 -11.41 -0.13 1.68
CA GLY A 115 -10.45 0.83 1.14
C GLY A 115 -10.07 0.59 -0.33
N GLN A 116 -9.91 -0.68 -0.71
CA GLN A 116 -9.65 -1.05 -2.11
C GLN A 116 -10.83 -0.69 -3.01
N LEU A 117 -12.05 -0.99 -2.57
CA LEU A 117 -13.29 -0.68 -3.29
C LEU A 117 -13.46 0.82 -3.49
N VAL A 118 -13.30 1.61 -2.43
CA VAL A 118 -13.39 3.07 -2.50
C VAL A 118 -12.33 3.65 -3.43
N ALA A 119 -11.07 3.22 -3.32
CA ALA A 119 -10.00 3.72 -4.18
C ALA A 119 -10.21 3.35 -5.66
N GLY A 120 -10.63 2.11 -5.92
CA GLY A 120 -10.96 1.62 -7.26
C GLY A 120 -12.13 2.39 -7.88
N ALA A 121 -13.24 2.51 -7.16
CA ALA A 121 -14.43 3.23 -7.61
C ALA A 121 -14.13 4.72 -7.85
N TRP A 122 -13.40 5.36 -6.94
CA TRP A 122 -13.00 6.75 -7.10
C TRP A 122 -12.15 6.97 -8.35
N ALA A 123 -11.20 6.07 -8.64
CA ALA A 123 -10.42 6.13 -9.87
C ALA A 123 -11.29 5.94 -11.13
N VAL A 124 -12.27 5.03 -11.11
CA VAL A 124 -13.21 4.87 -12.24
C VAL A 124 -13.99 6.15 -12.50
N LEU A 125 -14.47 6.84 -11.45
CA LEU A 125 -15.20 8.11 -11.56
C LEU A 125 -14.34 9.25 -12.14
N ARG A 126 -13.00 9.15 -12.09
CA ARG A 126 -12.09 10.13 -12.72
C ARG A 126 -11.85 9.88 -14.21
N GLN A 127 -12.30 8.75 -14.75
CA GLN A 127 -12.17 8.46 -16.17
C GLN A 127 -13.17 9.28 -16.98
N ARG A 128 -12.73 9.85 -18.11
CA ARG A 128 -13.64 10.54 -19.05
C ARG A 128 -14.71 9.59 -19.63
N ARG A 129 -14.37 8.31 -19.78
CA ARG A 129 -15.26 7.23 -20.22
C ARG A 129 -15.05 6.05 -19.28
N PRO A 130 -15.91 5.88 -18.26
CA PRO A 130 -15.81 4.77 -17.32
C PRO A 130 -15.83 3.42 -18.05
N SER A 131 -14.86 2.56 -17.75
CA SER A 131 -14.81 1.22 -18.34
C SER A 131 -15.93 0.33 -17.81
N PRO A 132 -16.81 -0.23 -18.66
CA PRO A 132 -17.88 -1.13 -18.21
C PRO A 132 -17.36 -2.34 -17.44
N SER A 133 -16.21 -2.87 -17.84
CA SER A 133 -15.55 -3.98 -17.14
C SER A 133 -15.03 -3.60 -15.75
N ALA A 134 -14.65 -2.34 -15.53
CA ALA A 134 -14.22 -1.86 -14.23
C ALA A 134 -15.41 -1.71 -13.28
N ILE A 135 -16.52 -1.19 -13.80
CA ILE A 135 -17.78 -1.09 -13.05
C ILE A 135 -18.25 -2.49 -12.66
N ALA A 136 -18.36 -3.41 -13.62
CA ALA A 136 -18.79 -4.79 -13.35
C ALA A 136 -17.90 -5.50 -12.31
N PHE A 137 -16.57 -5.34 -12.42
CA PHE A 137 -15.64 -5.90 -11.44
C PHE A 137 -15.88 -5.32 -10.04
N LEU A 138 -15.90 -3.99 -9.91
CA LEU A 138 -16.05 -3.34 -8.60
C LEU A 138 -17.44 -3.58 -7.99
N THR A 139 -18.49 -3.68 -8.81
CA THR A 139 -19.83 -4.06 -8.33
C THR A 139 -19.85 -5.49 -7.82
N ALA A 140 -19.23 -6.44 -8.54
CA ALA A 140 -19.13 -7.82 -8.08
C ALA A 140 -18.33 -7.92 -6.77
N GLU A 141 -17.21 -7.22 -6.66
CA GLU A 141 -16.43 -7.17 -5.41
C GLU A 141 -17.24 -6.56 -4.27
N ARG A 142 -17.98 -5.46 -4.50
CA ARG A 142 -18.85 -4.85 -3.49
C ARG A 142 -19.85 -5.86 -2.94
N ASP A 143 -20.49 -6.62 -3.81
CA ASP A 143 -21.58 -7.53 -3.44
C ASP A 143 -21.08 -8.75 -2.64
N VAL A 144 -19.78 -9.04 -2.69
CA VAL A 144 -19.12 -10.09 -1.90
C VAL A 144 -18.67 -9.59 -0.53
N LEU A 145 -18.45 -8.28 -0.37
CA LEU A 145 -17.99 -7.72 0.89
C LEU A 145 -19.12 -7.68 1.92
N GLU A 146 -18.83 -8.18 3.13
CA GLU A 146 -19.69 -7.93 4.28
C GLU A 146 -19.84 -6.41 4.50
N PRO A 147 -21.01 -5.94 4.95
CA PRO A 147 -21.26 -4.52 5.19
C PRO A 147 -20.15 -3.92 6.07
N LEU A 148 -19.58 -2.81 5.62
CA LEU A 148 -18.38 -2.19 6.20
C LEU A 148 -18.55 -1.97 7.71
N GLY A 149 -17.87 -2.79 8.52
CA GLY A 149 -18.01 -2.83 9.98
C GLY A 149 -17.59 -1.55 10.71
N ALA A 150 -16.98 -0.58 10.02
CA ALA A 150 -16.53 0.68 10.62
C ALA A 150 -17.61 1.79 10.65
N THR A 151 -18.65 1.72 9.80
CA THR A 151 -19.71 2.76 9.78
C THR A 151 -21.11 2.26 9.40
N GLY A 152 -21.29 0.99 9.01
CA GLY A 152 -22.61 0.47 8.66
C GLY A 152 -23.27 1.17 7.47
N VAL A 153 -22.49 1.83 6.61
CA VAL A 153 -23.00 2.39 5.35
C VAL A 153 -22.70 1.40 4.23
N LEU A 154 -23.78 0.76 3.76
CA LEU A 154 -23.96 0.34 2.37
C LEU A 154 -24.90 1.35 1.70
#